data_AF-K1TH96-F1
#
_entry.id   AF-K1TH96-F1
#
_cell.length_a   1.000
_cell.length_b   1.000
_cell.length_c   1.000
_cell.angle_alpha   90.00
_cell.angle_beta   90.00
_cell.angle_gamma   90.00
#
_symmetry.space_group_name_H-M   'P 1'
#
loop_
_entity.id
_entity.type
_entity.pdbx_description
1 polymer ?
#
loop_
_entity_poly.entity_id
_entity_poly.type
_entity_poly.pdbx_seq_one_letter_code
_entity_poly.pdbx_strand_id
1 'polypeptide(L)'
;HWSPAPNEIYTTNVKIDRRGINITNSESSTETIIDNTQFAVKHAGNIVLTVNKDLTTLRKTEVTDELTIGKGKFVPHTDGLNFVLLD
;
A
#
# COMPACT_ATOMS: atom_id res chain seq x y z
N HIS A 1 -14.99 11.49 30.39
CA HIS A 1 -15.28 11.69 28.96
C HIS A 1 -13.97 11.94 28.23
N TRP A 2 -13.75 11.28 27.09
CA TRP A 2 -12.56 11.50 26.25
C TRP A 2 -12.93 12.43 25.08
N SER A 3 -12.00 13.30 24.68
CA SER A 3 -12.13 14.22 23.56
C SER A 3 -10.78 14.33 22.85
N PRO A 4 -10.75 14.45 21.51
CA PRO A 4 -9.51 14.69 20.78
C PRO A 4 -8.89 16.06 21.14
N ALA A 5 -7.57 16.16 20.99
CA ALA A 5 -6.89 17.46 21.10
C ALA A 5 -7.29 18.38 19.91
N PRO A 6 -7.13 19.72 20.04
CA PRO A 6 -7.58 20.67 19.00
C PRO A 6 -7.01 20.44 17.60
N ASN A 7 -5.87 19.75 17.50
CA ASN A 7 -5.18 19.45 16.24
C ASN A 7 -5.28 17.98 15.83
N GLU A 8 -6.24 17.25 16.39
CA GLU A 8 -6.47 15.84 16.09
C GLU A 8 -7.91 15.60 15.64
N ILE A 9 -8.09 14.66 14.73
CA ILE A 9 -9.41 14.26 14.23
C ILE A 9 -9.57 12.76 14.47
N TYR A 10 -10.64 12.39 15.14
CA TYR A 10 -10.98 10.99 15.38
C TYR A 10 -12.43 10.74 14.98
N THR A 11 -12.60 9.71 14.17
CA THR A 11 -13.89 9.06 13.91
C THR A 11 -13.79 7.60 14.34
N THR A 12 -14.84 6.81 14.17
CA THR A 12 -14.85 5.38 14.52
C THR A 12 -13.67 4.61 13.93
N ASN A 13 -13.27 4.95 12.70
CA ASN A 13 -12.30 4.16 11.92
C ASN A 13 -11.09 4.96 11.45
N VAL A 14 -11.00 6.25 11.77
CA VAL A 14 -9.94 7.14 11.28
C VAL A 14 -9.38 7.94 12.44
N LYS A 15 -8.06 7.93 12.56
CA LYS A 15 -7.28 8.82 13.42
C LYS A 15 -6.36 9.67 12.57
N ILE A 16 -6.39 10.97 12.80
CA ILE A 16 -5.44 11.94 12.26
C ILE A 16 -4.80 12.67 13.43
N ASP A 17 -3.48 12.53 13.58
CA ASP A 17 -2.71 13.20 14.63
C ASP A 17 -1.32 13.60 14.11
N ARG A 18 -0.42 14.02 15.00
CA ARG A 18 0.97 14.43 14.64
C ARG A 18 1.81 13.31 14.02
N ARG A 19 1.41 12.05 14.18
CA ARG A 19 2.09 10.87 13.60
C ARG A 19 1.57 10.54 12.20
N GLY A 20 0.51 11.21 11.73
CA GLY A 20 -0.07 11.00 10.41
C GLY A 20 -1.51 10.50 10.48
N ILE A 21 -1.88 9.66 9.51
CA ILE A 21 -3.23 9.14 9.31
C ILE A 21 -3.19 7.63 9.53
N ASN A 22 -4.09 7.13 10.39
CA ASN A 22 -4.34 5.71 10.56
C ASN A 22 -5.82 5.43 10.32
N ILE A 23 -6.10 4.52 9.40
CA ILE A 23 -7.44 4.07 9.07
C ILE A 23 -7.53 2.58 9.40
N THR A 24 -8.47 2.20 10.27
CA THR A 24 -8.70 0.81 10.67
C THR A 24 -10.09 0.35 10.25
N ASN A 25 -10.18 -0.85 9.69
CA ASN A 25 -11.43 -1.54 9.44
C ASN A 25 -11.38 -2.90 10.12
N SER A 26 -12.09 -3.05 11.24
CA SER A 26 -12.11 -4.28 12.05
C SER A 26 -12.77 -5.45 11.32
N GLU A 27 -13.82 -5.21 10.54
CA GLU A 27 -14.53 -6.26 9.79
C GLU A 27 -13.62 -6.98 8.78
N SER A 28 -12.74 -6.23 8.12
CA SER A 28 -11.76 -6.76 7.15
C SER A 28 -10.37 -6.99 7.75
N SER A 29 -10.16 -6.68 9.03
CA SER A 29 -8.83 -6.69 9.67
C SER A 29 -7.78 -5.89 8.89
N THR A 30 -8.18 -4.77 8.28
CA THR A 30 -7.30 -3.93 7.44
C THR A 30 -6.90 -2.67 8.20
N GLU A 31 -5.63 -2.29 8.07
CA GLU A 31 -5.08 -1.05 8.61
C GLU A 31 -4.31 -0.32 7.51
N THR A 32 -4.63 0.95 7.25
CA THR A 32 -3.88 1.82 6.33
C THR A 32 -3.19 2.91 7.14
N ILE A 33 -1.88 3.04 6.97
CA ILE A 33 -1.02 3.98 7.67
C ILE A 33 -0.40 4.91 6.64
N ILE A 34 -0.51 6.22 6.87
CA ILE A 34 0.14 7.25 6.07
C ILE A 34 0.87 8.18 7.03
N ASP A 35 2.19 8.20 6.96
CA ASP A 35 3.02 9.09 7.75
C ASP A 35 4.13 9.73 6.91
N ASN A 36 5.03 10.48 7.53
CA ASN A 36 6.12 11.19 6.84
C ASN A 36 7.23 10.25 6.34
N THR A 37 7.16 8.96 6.63
CA THR A 37 8.16 7.95 6.27
C THR A 37 7.63 6.93 5.28
N GLN A 38 6.32 6.64 5.31
CA GLN A 38 5.73 5.59 4.51
C GLN A 38 4.23 5.73 4.28
N PHE A 39 3.78 5.08 3.21
CA PHE A 39 2.42 4.59 3.05
C PHE A 39 2.44 3.07 3.25
N ALA A 40 1.61 2.53 4.14
CA ALA A 40 1.54 1.09 4.39
C ALA A 40 0.11 0.61 4.54
N VAL A 41 -0.16 -0.59 4.02
CA VAL A 41 -1.42 -1.31 4.24
C VAL A 41 -1.08 -2.64 4.90
N LYS A 42 -1.79 -2.95 5.97
CA LYS A 42 -1.75 -4.23 6.65
C LYS A 42 -3.07 -4.95 6.55
N HIS A 43 -3.01 -6.27 6.49
CA HIS A 43 -4.15 -7.15 6.63
C HIS A 43 -3.84 -8.21 7.70
N ALA A 44 -4.71 -8.34 8.70
CA ALA A 44 -4.51 -9.21 9.86
C ALA A 44 -3.14 -9.00 10.52
N GLY A 45 -2.73 -7.74 10.69
CA GLY A 45 -1.44 -7.35 11.28
C GLY A 45 -0.20 -7.50 10.37
N ASN A 46 -0.34 -8.13 9.21
CA ASN A 46 0.77 -8.33 8.27
C ASN A 46 0.79 -7.24 7.20
N ILE A 47 1.96 -6.67 6.91
CA ILE A 47 2.13 -5.71 5.80
C ILE A 47 1.84 -6.44 4.48
N VAL A 48 0.91 -5.89 3.70
CA VAL A 48 0.57 -6.37 2.35
C VAL A 48 1.02 -5.41 1.26
N LEU A 49 1.17 -4.13 1.60
CA LEU A 49 1.75 -3.09 0.75
C LEU A 49 2.54 -2.10 1.62
N THR A 50 3.74 -1.72 1.19
CA THR A 50 4.43 -0.53 1.71
C THR A 50 5.05 0.24 0.55
N VAL A 51 5.06 1.56 0.66
CA VAL A 51 5.78 2.50 -0.20
C VAL A 51 6.52 3.45 0.70
N ASN A 52 7.84 3.48 0.58
CA ASN A 52 8.69 4.46 1.27
C ASN A 52 9.78 4.97 0.32
N LYS A 53 10.70 5.81 0.81
CA LYS A 53 11.75 6.43 -0.01
C LYS A 53 12.74 5.43 -0.63
N ASP A 54 12.85 4.22 -0.10
CA ASP A 54 13.87 3.23 -0.47
C ASP A 54 13.28 2.00 -1.17
N LEU A 55 12.11 1.53 -0.72
CA LEU A 55 11.54 0.24 -1.11
C LEU A 55 10.01 0.31 -1.15
N THR A 56 9.47 -0.21 -2.25
CA THR A 56 8.06 -0.61 -2.34
C THR A 56 7.98 -2.13 -2.20
N THR A 57 7.18 -2.62 -1.23
CA THR A 57 6.92 -4.06 -1.08
C THR A 57 5.45 -4.33 -1.32
N LEU A 58 5.16 -5.34 -2.14
CA LEU A 58 3.83 -5.86 -2.42
C LEU A 58 3.84 -7.36 -2.10
N ARG A 59 2.94 -7.83 -1.22
CA ARG A 59 2.88 -9.26 -0.87
C ARG A 59 2.36 -10.12 -2.01
N LYS A 60 1.41 -9.60 -2.79
CA LYS A 60 0.84 -10.26 -3.97
C LYS A 60 0.48 -9.17 -4.98
N THR A 61 0.86 -9.38 -6.23
CA THR A 61 0.54 -8.48 -7.35
C THR A 61 0.08 -9.32 -8.54
N GLU A 62 -0.94 -8.84 -9.23
CA GLU A 62 -1.37 -9.33 -10.53
C GLU A 62 -1.09 -8.24 -11.55
N VAL A 63 -0.53 -8.61 -12.71
CA VAL A 63 -0.26 -7.69 -13.82
C VAL A 63 -1.07 -8.19 -15.00
N THR A 64 -2.09 -7.42 -15.40
CA THR A 64 -3.02 -7.79 -16.48
C THR A 64 -2.54 -7.32 -17.85
N ASP A 65 -1.80 -6.21 -17.89
CA ASP A 65 -1.16 -5.66 -19.08
C ASP A 65 0.36 -5.83 -18.98
N GLU A 66 1.16 -4.82 -19.32
CA GLU A 66 2.62 -4.95 -19.39
C GLU A 66 3.31 -4.51 -18.08
N LEU A 67 4.35 -5.24 -17.66
CA LEU A 67 5.31 -4.79 -16.63
C LEU A 67 6.63 -4.41 -17.29
N THR A 68 6.99 -3.13 -17.25
CA THR A 68 8.26 -2.62 -17.79
C THR A 68 9.25 -2.37 -16.65
N ILE A 69 10.47 -2.90 -16.78
CA ILE A 69 11.58 -2.73 -15.83
C ILE A 69 12.83 -2.32 -16.61
N GLY A 70 13.18 -1.02 -16.57
CA GLY A 70 14.26 -0.49 -17.39
C GLY A 70 13.98 -0.71 -18.88
N LYS A 71 14.89 -1.40 -19.58
CA LYS A 71 14.70 -1.82 -20.98
C LYS A 71 14.02 -3.19 -21.14
N GLY A 72 13.68 -3.88 -20.05
CA GLY A 72 12.97 -5.15 -20.08
C GLY A 72 11.45 -4.94 -20.01
N LYS A 73 10.69 -5.73 -20.75
CA LYS A 73 9.23 -5.71 -20.75
C LYS A 73 8.66 -7.12 -20.65
N PHE A 74 7.79 -7.33 -19.67
CA PHE A 74 7.04 -8.56 -19.44
C PHE A 74 5.61 -8.36 -19.92
N VAL A 75 5.16 -9.17 -20.87
CA VAL A 75 3.83 -9.09 -21.47
C VAL A 75 3.11 -10.42 -21.23
N PRO A 76 2.00 -10.45 -20.46
CA PRO A 76 1.16 -11.62 -20.31
C PRO A 76 0.72 -12.17 -21.67
N HIS A 77 0.74 -13.48 -21.81
CA HIS A 77 0.29 -14.20 -22.99
C HIS A 77 -0.66 -15.32 -22.57
N THR A 78 -1.56 -15.77 -23.44
CA THR A 78 -2.54 -16.83 -23.12
C THR A 78 -1.90 -18.10 -22.56
N ASP A 79 -0.70 -18.44 -23.05
CA ASP A 79 0.04 -19.64 -22.65
C ASP A 79 1.20 -19.35 -21.67
N GLY A 80 1.29 -18.13 -21.12
CA GLY A 80 2.35 -17.77 -20.17
C GLY A 80 2.77 -16.31 -20.21
N LEU A 81 4.08 -16.07 -20.38
CA LEU A 81 4.68 -14.75 -20.27
C LEU A 81 5.71 -14.53 -21.39
N ASN A 82 5.53 -13.46 -22.14
CA ASN A 82 6.53 -12.97 -23.08
C ASN A 82 7.50 -12.02 -22.38
N PHE A 83 8.78 -12.12 -22.72
CA PHE A 83 9.81 -11.17 -22.32
C PHE A 83 10.42 -10.51 -23.55
N VAL A 84 10.45 -9.18 -23.55
CA VAL A 84 10.94 -8.35 -24.65
C VAL A 84 12.02 -7.42 -24.12
N LEU A 85 13.12 -7.29 -24.88
CA LEU A 85 14.11 -6.23 -24.67
C LEU A 85 13.79 -5.07 -25.62
N LEU A 86 13.64 -3.89 -25.06
CA LEU A 86 13.44 -2.64 -25.79
C LEU A 86 14.81 -2.14 -26.28
N ASP A 87 14.83 -1.56 -27.49
CA ASP A 87 16.03 -1.03 -28.14
C ASP A 87 16.64 0.21 -27.46
#